data_AF-A0A397AM65-F1
#
_entry.id   AF-A0A397AM65-F1
#
_cell.length_a   1.000
_cell.length_b   1.000
_cell.length_c   1.000
_cell.angle_alpha   90.00
_cell.angle_beta   90.00
_cell.angle_gamma   90.00
#
_symmetry.space_group_name_H-M   'P 1'
#
loop_
_entity.id
_entity.type
_entity.pdbx_description
1 polymer ?
#
loop_
_entity_poly.entity_id
_entity_poly.type
_entity_poly.pdbx_seq_one_letter_code
_entity_poly.pdbx_strand_id
1 'polypeptide(L)'
;HKTQGNTYFKRRQYAPALASYMAALVEAPYCPLILTNIAQVHLRLNATDDALEFCNRALFVAPTHIKALSRKASILHGRGLWKDALDVVQLAMDVDKRATPDLVQQFVQIKAAYDDDVGREVLQRRMDAPNSVDNWHLHAMQHLLDQFDLGHHNPHESTEHLFQRHASGDKMDGDATGRPPNVATVDALRALLPLLQADKDCKLLFRTSGALTRVVTRLVAPEAAEDDEVRAILQCLVAMVTDDAATQHHLYLLAPFRQWVVDSVVDTSMNTTRNISLLVQLVDECMAVNLWKSVVATSVPMLAGLLRQWQAQESAESATSIVMYASEMEAGRHALTTALIQPVLVQVLALLRRYPSSSSTVQLVSGLGVLLNLTNHVTFRHVVATEQDVAHEMTTALVQLLTLRDEVVVAERSLAILLNLSLDPAAACIRQDMLAANVHEHVLPWLQRGRGLLRGLSFIWGTFPTAAQFMDEHACVRRMMRFMQDKRTHVPKAQTAAFERMVTNCTKCCIAMLAVGGGDVAVAAIVESNGLELLVDLMSHMKDEKVARKNVAILLAKLCQRSDDIKGRVRALRGIEMMLSICRDLKG
;
A
#
# COMPACT_ATOMS: atom_id res chain seq x y z
N HIS A 1 11.05 39.15 -9.75
CA HIS A 1 10.68 38.35 -10.95
C HIS A 1 10.28 36.88 -10.68
N LYS A 2 11.10 36.04 -10.02
CA LYS A 2 10.77 34.61 -9.76
C LYS A 2 9.38 34.37 -9.14
N THR A 3 9.03 35.09 -8.07
CA THR A 3 7.73 34.92 -7.38
C THR A 3 6.55 35.25 -8.29
N GLN A 4 6.68 36.28 -9.13
CA GLN A 4 5.67 36.65 -10.12
C GLN A 4 5.52 35.57 -11.20
N GLY A 5 6.63 35.03 -11.69
CA GLY A 5 6.62 33.86 -12.59
C GLY A 5 5.91 32.65 -11.98
N ASN A 6 6.16 32.35 -10.70
CA ASN A 6 5.48 31.28 -9.98
C ASN A 6 3.96 31.53 -9.90
N THR A 7 3.53 32.77 -9.69
CA THR A 7 2.11 33.15 -9.65
C THR A 7 1.43 32.94 -11.00
N TYR A 8 2.05 33.40 -12.10
CA TYR A 8 1.53 33.17 -13.46
C TYR A 8 1.49 31.69 -13.81
N PHE A 9 2.54 30.95 -13.44
CA PHE A 9 2.60 29.50 -13.66
C PHE A 9 1.46 28.76 -12.97
N LYS A 10 1.16 29.09 -11.70
CA LYS A 10 0.03 28.51 -10.95
C LYS A 10 -1.32 28.82 -11.59
N ARG A 11 -1.45 29.96 -12.26
CA ARG A 11 -2.65 30.36 -13.02
C ARG A 11 -2.70 29.77 -14.44
N ARG A 12 -1.78 28.86 -14.80
CA ARG A 12 -1.62 28.27 -16.14
C ARG A 12 -1.35 29.31 -17.24
N GLN A 13 -0.87 30.51 -16.88
CA GLN A 13 -0.50 31.57 -17.80
C GLN A 13 0.99 31.42 -18.15
N TYR A 14 1.28 30.54 -19.10
CA TYR A 14 2.66 30.11 -19.37
C TYR A 14 3.53 31.17 -20.07
N ALA A 15 2.99 31.92 -21.03
CA ALA A 15 3.76 32.97 -21.70
C ALA A 15 4.17 34.13 -20.75
N PRO A 16 3.26 34.68 -19.91
CA PRO A 16 3.67 35.65 -18.88
C PRO A 16 4.61 35.08 -17.81
N ALA A 17 4.46 33.79 -17.47
CA ALA A 17 5.38 33.11 -16.57
C ALA A 17 6.79 33.03 -17.16
N LEU A 18 6.90 32.66 -18.45
CA LEU A 18 8.17 32.59 -19.16
C LEU A 18 8.87 33.95 -19.19
N ALA A 19 8.17 35.02 -19.57
CA ALA A 19 8.72 36.37 -19.58
C ALA A 19 9.26 36.78 -18.20
N SER A 20 8.50 36.47 -17.14
CA SER A 20 8.91 36.75 -15.76
C SER A 20 10.12 35.93 -15.33
N TYR A 21 10.22 34.66 -15.73
CA TYR A 21 11.39 33.84 -15.40
C TYR A 21 12.63 34.22 -16.23
N MET A 22 12.47 34.59 -17.50
CA MET A 22 13.56 35.07 -18.34
C MET A 22 14.14 36.38 -17.80
N ALA A 23 13.30 37.31 -17.33
CA ALA A 23 13.78 38.50 -16.62
C ALA A 23 14.58 38.12 -15.35
N ALA A 24 14.10 37.14 -14.58
CA ALA A 24 14.84 36.63 -13.42
C ALA A 24 16.17 35.95 -13.81
N LEU A 25 16.25 35.34 -14.98
CA LEU A 25 17.46 34.70 -15.49
C LEU A 25 18.53 35.74 -15.86
N VAL A 26 18.13 36.91 -16.40
CA VAL A 26 19.05 38.02 -16.68
C VAL A 26 19.73 38.49 -15.39
N GLU A 27 18.97 38.59 -14.29
CA GLU A 27 19.50 38.99 -12.98
C GLU A 27 20.36 37.89 -12.32
N ALA A 28 20.03 36.62 -12.56
CA ALA A 28 20.68 35.47 -11.93
C ALA A 28 20.90 34.31 -12.92
N PRO A 29 21.89 34.43 -13.84
CA PRO A 29 22.07 33.51 -14.98
C PRO A 29 22.49 32.09 -14.58
N TYR A 30 23.08 31.94 -13.40
CA TYR A 30 23.57 30.66 -12.86
C TYR A 30 22.69 30.12 -11.72
N CYS A 31 21.41 30.47 -11.66
CA CYS A 31 20.50 29.94 -10.64
C CYS A 31 19.78 28.67 -11.15
N PRO A 32 20.08 27.46 -10.64
CA PRO A 32 19.44 26.21 -11.09
C PRO A 32 17.91 26.22 -10.88
N LEU A 33 17.43 26.90 -9.84
CA LEU A 33 16.00 27.03 -9.56
C LEU A 33 15.26 27.81 -10.66
N ILE A 34 15.88 28.85 -11.21
CA ILE A 34 15.30 29.65 -12.30
C ILE A 34 15.35 28.85 -13.60
N LEU A 35 16.52 28.28 -13.93
CA LEU A 35 16.72 27.46 -15.13
C LEU A 35 15.73 26.28 -15.19
N THR A 36 15.55 25.58 -14.07
CA THR A 36 14.56 24.50 -14.00
C THR A 36 13.13 25.01 -14.14
N ASN A 37 12.75 26.13 -13.51
CA ASN A 37 11.42 26.71 -13.67
C ASN A 37 11.13 27.12 -15.14
N ILE A 38 12.13 27.61 -15.87
CA ILE A 38 12.02 27.89 -17.31
C ILE A 38 11.79 26.59 -18.08
N ALA A 39 12.61 25.55 -17.84
CA ALA A 39 12.41 24.23 -18.45
C ALA A 39 10.99 23.69 -18.23
N GLN A 40 10.43 23.88 -17.03
CA GLN A 40 9.05 23.47 -16.72
C GLN A 40 8.00 24.21 -17.54
N VAL A 41 8.22 25.49 -17.83
CA VAL A 41 7.31 26.28 -18.67
C VAL A 41 7.38 25.77 -20.11
N HIS A 42 8.57 25.56 -20.65
CA HIS A 42 8.74 24.99 -22.00
C HIS A 42 8.10 23.59 -22.12
N LEU A 43 8.21 22.75 -21.09
CA LEU A 43 7.48 21.48 -21.03
C LEU A 43 5.96 21.66 -21.11
N ARG A 44 5.39 22.68 -20.46
CA ARG A 44 3.95 22.98 -20.52
C ARG A 44 3.51 23.57 -21.86
N LEU A 45 4.45 24.09 -22.64
CA LEU A 45 4.25 24.60 -23.99
C LEU A 45 4.56 23.55 -25.07
N ASN A 46 4.84 22.30 -24.69
CA ASN A 46 5.30 21.23 -25.58
C ASN A 46 6.60 21.55 -26.36
N ALA A 47 7.38 22.53 -25.90
CA ALA A 47 8.68 22.89 -26.46
C ALA A 47 9.78 22.04 -25.79
N THR A 48 9.89 20.76 -26.19
CA THR A 48 10.73 19.78 -25.49
C THR A 48 12.24 20.01 -25.69
N ASP A 49 12.66 20.55 -26.84
CA ASP A 49 14.07 20.91 -27.11
C ASP A 49 14.56 22.02 -26.19
N ASP A 50 13.81 23.11 -26.10
CA ASP A 50 14.13 24.22 -25.18
C ASP A 50 14.17 23.74 -23.73
N ALA A 51 13.19 22.91 -23.33
CA ALA A 51 13.15 22.36 -22.00
C ALA A 51 14.40 21.53 -21.68
N LEU A 52 14.88 20.74 -22.65
CA LEU A 52 16.08 19.91 -22.50
C LEU A 52 17.32 20.78 -22.34
N GLU A 53 17.45 21.83 -23.15
CA GLU A 53 18.57 22.76 -23.08
C GLU A 53 18.63 23.46 -21.71
N PHE A 54 17.50 23.96 -21.21
CA PHE A 54 17.45 24.56 -19.87
C PHE A 54 17.72 23.56 -18.74
N CYS A 55 17.33 22.28 -18.90
CA CYS A 55 17.71 21.24 -17.95
C CYS A 55 19.22 20.97 -17.99
N ASN A 56 19.83 20.88 -19.19
CA ASN A 56 21.26 20.69 -19.34
C ASN A 56 22.05 21.86 -18.73
N ARG A 57 21.62 23.11 -18.96
CA ARG A 57 22.21 24.29 -18.31
C ARG A 57 22.08 24.25 -16.79
N ALA A 58 20.93 23.84 -16.26
CA ALA A 58 20.76 23.69 -14.81
C ALA A 58 21.70 22.63 -14.22
N LEU A 59 21.90 21.52 -14.93
CA LEU A 59 22.79 20.43 -14.53
C LEU A 59 24.26 20.77 -14.70
N PHE A 60 24.62 21.59 -15.68
CA PHE A 60 25.97 22.12 -15.82
C PHE A 60 26.37 22.95 -14.59
N VAL A 61 25.43 23.77 -14.09
CA VAL A 61 25.65 24.59 -12.88
C VAL A 61 25.58 23.74 -11.60
N ALA A 62 24.61 22.82 -11.52
CA ALA A 62 24.38 21.98 -10.36
C ALA A 62 24.08 20.53 -10.79
N PRO A 63 25.13 19.68 -10.92
CA PRO A 63 24.99 18.31 -11.43
C PRO A 63 24.06 17.43 -10.59
N THR A 64 23.93 17.72 -9.30
CA THR A 64 23.10 16.98 -8.33
C THR A 64 21.71 17.60 -8.14
N HIS A 65 21.26 18.50 -9.03
CA HIS A 65 19.96 19.15 -8.88
C HIS A 65 18.82 18.20 -9.28
N ILE A 66 18.20 17.56 -8.28
CA ILE A 66 17.19 16.49 -8.45
C ILE A 66 16.07 16.87 -9.43
N LYS A 67 15.48 18.08 -9.34
CA LYS A 67 14.40 18.50 -10.25
C LYS A 67 14.85 18.67 -11.70
N ALA A 68 16.13 18.98 -11.92
CA ALA A 68 16.67 19.09 -13.27
C ALA A 68 16.91 17.70 -13.86
N LEU A 69 17.49 16.78 -13.06
CA LEU A 69 17.67 15.37 -13.44
C LEU A 69 16.32 14.71 -13.76
N SER A 70 15.34 14.84 -12.86
CA SER A 70 13.99 14.30 -13.05
C SER A 70 13.32 14.84 -14.33
N ARG A 71 13.40 16.15 -14.60
CA ARG A 71 12.82 16.72 -15.84
C ARG A 71 13.55 16.25 -17.10
N LYS A 72 14.88 16.17 -17.07
CA LYS A 72 15.69 15.64 -18.18
C LYS A 72 15.32 14.18 -18.46
N ALA A 73 15.22 13.36 -17.43
CA ALA A 73 14.81 11.97 -17.56
C ALA A 73 13.41 11.85 -18.19
N SER A 74 12.44 12.68 -17.79
CA SER A 74 11.11 12.73 -18.45
C SER A 74 11.19 13.09 -19.92
N ILE A 75 12.04 14.04 -20.30
CA ILE A 75 12.19 14.46 -21.71
C ILE A 75 12.81 13.33 -22.53
N LEU A 76 13.88 12.71 -22.04
CA LEU A 76 14.55 11.60 -22.72
C LEU A 76 13.62 10.39 -22.87
N HIS A 77 12.87 10.07 -21.82
CA HIS A 77 11.82 9.05 -21.87
C HIS A 77 10.76 9.39 -22.93
N GLY A 78 10.29 10.64 -22.99
CA GLY A 78 9.34 11.08 -24.01
C GLY A 78 9.88 11.02 -25.46
N ARG A 79 11.20 11.02 -25.64
CA ARG A 79 11.88 10.86 -26.95
C ARG A 79 12.15 9.41 -27.32
N GLY A 80 11.84 8.45 -26.44
CA GLY A 80 12.19 7.05 -26.64
C GLY A 80 13.68 6.73 -26.41
N LEU A 81 14.44 7.64 -25.81
CA LEU A 81 15.84 7.42 -25.44
C LEU A 81 15.91 6.73 -24.08
N TRP A 82 15.45 5.48 -24.01
CA TRP A 82 15.19 4.77 -22.75
C TRP A 82 16.43 4.59 -21.88
N LYS A 83 17.56 4.22 -22.50
CA LYS A 83 18.84 4.02 -21.81
C LYS A 83 19.33 5.32 -21.16
N ASP A 84 19.39 6.39 -21.93
CA ASP A 84 19.83 7.70 -21.43
C ASP A 84 18.89 8.23 -20.35
N ALA A 85 17.58 7.99 -20.49
CA ALA A 85 16.60 8.34 -19.48
C ALA A 85 16.85 7.57 -18.17
N LEU A 86 17.16 6.27 -18.27
CA LEU A 86 17.43 5.38 -17.12
C LEU A 86 18.67 5.82 -16.37
N ASP A 87 19.76 6.14 -17.08
CA ASP A 87 21.01 6.60 -16.49
C ASP A 87 20.80 7.92 -15.72
N VAL A 88 20.04 8.86 -16.29
CA VAL A 88 19.76 10.17 -15.65
C VAL A 88 18.86 10.02 -14.41
N VAL A 89 17.84 9.16 -14.45
CA VAL A 89 16.94 8.96 -13.30
C VAL A 89 17.60 8.12 -12.20
N GLN A 90 18.48 7.17 -12.54
CA GLN A 90 19.31 6.46 -11.56
C GLN A 90 20.23 7.43 -10.82
N LEU A 91 20.88 8.35 -11.53
CA LEU A 91 21.68 9.41 -10.90
C LEU A 91 20.83 10.28 -9.95
N ALA A 92 19.59 10.58 -10.32
CA ALA A 92 18.68 11.32 -9.44
C ALA A 92 18.36 10.54 -8.15
N MET A 93 18.14 9.23 -8.25
CA MET A 93 17.89 8.33 -7.13
C MET A 93 19.09 8.24 -6.18
N ASP A 94 20.31 8.16 -6.73
CA ASP A 94 21.54 8.08 -5.94
C ASP A 94 21.81 9.38 -5.15
N VAL A 95 21.38 10.51 -5.71
CA VAL A 95 21.52 11.84 -5.09
C VAL A 95 20.41 12.12 -4.05
N ASP A 96 19.18 11.64 -4.28
CA ASP A 96 18.05 11.86 -3.38
C ASP A 96 18.08 10.92 -2.17
N LYS A 97 18.72 11.35 -1.07
CA LYS A 97 18.74 10.63 0.21
C LYS A 97 17.36 10.32 0.81
N ARG A 98 16.30 11.00 0.35
CA ARG A 98 14.92 10.77 0.83
C ARG A 98 14.10 9.92 -0.14
N ALA A 99 14.58 9.69 -1.36
CA ALA A 99 13.90 9.00 -2.45
C ALA A 99 12.40 9.34 -2.50
N THR A 100 12.08 10.55 -2.95
CA THR A 100 10.68 11.00 -3.02
C THR A 100 9.82 10.00 -3.82
N PRO A 101 8.56 9.71 -3.41
CA PRO A 101 7.71 8.73 -4.09
C PRO A 101 7.57 8.98 -5.60
N ASP A 102 7.47 10.25 -6.01
CA ASP A 102 7.40 10.65 -7.42
C ASP A 102 8.66 10.25 -8.21
N LEU A 103 9.84 10.36 -7.61
CA LEU A 103 11.11 10.00 -8.25
C LEU A 103 11.30 8.48 -8.34
N VAL A 104 10.94 7.75 -7.28
CA VAL A 104 10.92 6.28 -7.28
C VAL A 104 9.99 5.78 -8.37
N GLN A 105 8.79 6.38 -8.45
CA GLN A 105 7.83 6.07 -9.50
C GLN A 105 8.40 6.33 -10.89
N GLN A 106 9.02 7.49 -11.10
CA GLN A 106 9.64 7.83 -12.37
C GLN A 106 10.74 6.84 -12.75
N PHE A 107 11.59 6.45 -11.80
CA PHE A 107 12.63 5.44 -12.01
C PHE A 107 12.04 4.11 -12.47
N VAL A 108 11.01 3.60 -11.78
CA VAL A 108 10.36 2.33 -12.14
C VAL A 108 9.73 2.39 -13.52
N GLN A 109 9.10 3.51 -13.89
CA GLN A 109 8.50 3.71 -15.22
C GLN A 109 9.56 3.67 -16.33
N ILE A 110 10.65 4.43 -16.16
CA ILE A 110 11.72 4.50 -17.16
C ILE A 110 12.47 3.16 -17.27
N LYS A 111 12.72 2.50 -16.13
CA LYS A 111 13.34 1.17 -16.11
C LYS A 111 12.48 0.15 -16.85
N ALA A 112 11.17 0.14 -16.62
CA ALA A 112 10.26 -0.74 -17.35
C ALA A 112 10.32 -0.47 -18.87
N ALA A 113 10.29 0.79 -19.30
CA ALA A 113 10.38 1.13 -20.72
C ALA A 113 11.72 0.68 -21.36
N TYR A 114 12.83 0.76 -20.64
CA TYR A 114 14.12 0.26 -21.08
C TYR A 114 14.17 -1.29 -21.13
N ASP A 115 13.69 -1.95 -20.08
CA ASP A 115 13.63 -3.42 -20.02
C ASP A 115 12.78 -3.98 -21.17
N ASP A 116 11.69 -3.28 -21.53
CA ASP A 116 10.85 -3.59 -22.70
C ASP A 116 11.59 -3.43 -24.03
N ASP A 117 12.41 -2.39 -24.17
CA ASP A 117 13.17 -2.12 -25.38
C ASP A 117 14.25 -3.18 -25.63
N VAL A 118 15.01 -3.51 -24.57
CA VAL A 118 15.98 -4.61 -24.60
C VAL A 118 15.27 -5.94 -24.86
N GLY A 119 14.14 -6.17 -24.19
CA GLY A 119 13.31 -7.34 -24.41
C GLY A 119 12.84 -7.46 -25.85
N ARG A 120 12.37 -6.35 -26.45
CA ARG A 120 11.90 -6.31 -27.85
C ARG A 120 12.98 -6.75 -28.82
N GLU A 121 14.21 -6.25 -28.68
CA GLU A 121 15.29 -6.67 -29.57
C GLU A 121 15.58 -8.16 -29.46
N VAL A 122 15.59 -8.71 -28.24
CA VAL A 122 15.82 -10.15 -28.00
C VAL A 122 14.68 -10.97 -28.58
N LEU A 123 13.44 -10.54 -28.35
CA LEU A 123 12.23 -11.18 -28.85
C LEU A 123 12.19 -11.17 -30.38
N GLN A 124 12.50 -10.04 -31.01
CA GLN A 124 12.54 -9.91 -32.46
C GLN A 124 13.54 -10.90 -33.06
N ARG A 125 14.76 -11.00 -32.50
CA ARG A 125 15.76 -11.99 -32.97
C ARG A 125 15.26 -13.43 -32.86
N ARG A 126 14.45 -13.77 -31.85
CA ARG A 126 13.85 -15.11 -31.68
C ARG A 126 12.71 -15.38 -32.65
N MET A 127 11.95 -14.34 -33.02
CA MET A 127 10.90 -14.41 -34.03
C MET A 127 11.47 -14.45 -35.45
N ASP A 128 12.62 -13.83 -35.70
CA ASP A 128 13.30 -13.88 -37.00
C ASP A 128 14.07 -15.21 -37.20
N ALA A 129 14.29 -15.97 -36.13
CA ALA A 129 14.92 -17.28 -36.19
C ALA A 129 14.01 -18.31 -36.88
N PRO A 130 14.57 -19.33 -37.57
CA PRO A 130 13.77 -20.37 -38.21
C PRO A 130 12.78 -21.03 -37.24
N ASN A 131 11.57 -21.33 -37.73
CA ASN A 131 10.53 -21.97 -36.93
C ASN A 131 11.07 -23.25 -36.27
N SER A 132 10.93 -23.32 -34.94
CA SER A 132 11.40 -24.38 -34.08
C SER A 132 10.37 -24.67 -32.98
N VAL A 133 10.55 -25.78 -32.27
CA VAL A 133 9.74 -26.09 -31.08
C VAL A 133 9.97 -25.06 -29.96
N ASP A 134 11.03 -24.26 -30.03
CA ASP A 134 11.38 -23.26 -29.01
C ASP A 134 10.82 -21.86 -29.31
N ASN A 135 10.20 -21.63 -30.47
CA ASN A 135 9.56 -20.35 -30.82
C ASN A 135 8.15 -20.49 -31.44
N TRP A 136 7.61 -21.70 -31.58
CA TRP A 136 6.26 -21.91 -32.13
C TRP A 136 5.18 -21.12 -31.37
N HIS A 137 5.31 -21.02 -30.04
CA HIS A 137 4.37 -20.30 -29.18
C HIS A 137 4.36 -18.80 -29.50
N LEU A 138 5.52 -18.21 -29.85
CA LEU A 138 5.63 -16.80 -30.26
C LEU A 138 4.97 -16.57 -31.62
N HIS A 139 5.15 -17.48 -32.58
CA HIS A 139 4.51 -17.39 -33.88
C HIS A 139 2.99 -17.63 -33.79
N ALA A 140 2.55 -18.57 -32.96
CA ALA A 140 1.14 -18.80 -32.69
C ALA A 140 0.52 -17.57 -32.02
N MET A 141 1.20 -16.98 -31.05
CA MET A 141 0.81 -15.74 -30.40
C MET A 141 0.69 -14.60 -31.43
N GLN A 142 1.71 -14.37 -32.26
CA GLN A 142 1.69 -13.33 -33.29
C GLN A 142 0.52 -13.53 -34.26
N HIS A 143 0.31 -14.75 -34.74
CA HIS A 143 -0.80 -15.07 -35.64
C HIS A 143 -2.16 -14.78 -34.99
N LEU A 144 -2.33 -15.15 -33.71
CA LEU A 144 -3.55 -14.83 -32.96
C LEU A 144 -3.72 -13.32 -32.75
N LEU A 145 -2.63 -12.57 -32.56
CA LEU A 145 -2.63 -11.11 -32.45
C LEU A 145 -2.94 -10.41 -33.78
N ASP A 146 -2.57 -10.99 -34.91
CA ASP A 146 -2.88 -10.47 -36.25
C ASP A 146 -4.36 -10.73 -36.61
N GLN A 147 -4.95 -11.82 -36.12
CA GLN A 147 -6.39 -12.08 -36.21
C GLN A 147 -7.22 -11.18 -35.28
N PHE A 148 -6.55 -10.46 -34.39
CA PHE A 148 -7.12 -9.68 -33.30
C PHE A 148 -7.53 -8.28 -33.77
N ASP A 149 -8.47 -8.19 -34.72
CA ASP A 149 -8.94 -6.91 -35.24
C ASP A 149 -10.02 -6.30 -34.34
N LEU A 150 -9.58 -5.57 -33.31
CA LEU A 150 -10.43 -4.76 -32.43
C LEU A 150 -10.80 -3.38 -33.06
N GLY A 151 -10.78 -3.27 -34.38
CA GLY A 151 -11.06 -2.05 -35.12
C GLY A 151 -9.77 -1.29 -35.47
N HIS A 152 -9.19 -1.62 -36.62
CA HIS A 152 -8.29 -0.73 -37.33
C HIS A 152 -8.96 0.60 -37.71
N HIS A 153 -8.83 1.61 -36.86
CA HIS A 153 -8.70 2.99 -37.35
C HIS A 153 -7.35 3.55 -36.95
N ASN A 154 -6.39 3.30 -37.83
CA ASN A 154 -5.12 4.01 -37.87
C ASN A 154 -5.44 5.49 -38.20
N PRO A 155 -5.13 6.47 -37.34
CA PRO A 155 -5.48 7.87 -37.61
C PRO A 155 -4.69 8.51 -38.79
N HIS A 156 -3.83 7.73 -39.44
CA HIS A 156 -2.94 8.18 -40.52
C HIS A 156 -3.06 7.40 -41.84
N GLU A 157 -4.00 6.46 -41.97
CA GLU A 157 -4.30 5.89 -43.30
C GLU A 157 -5.32 6.77 -44.01
N SER A 158 -4.81 7.53 -44.98
CA SER A 158 -5.60 8.37 -45.88
C SER A 158 -6.76 7.58 -46.49
N THR A 159 -7.94 8.16 -46.42
CA THR A 159 -9.25 7.71 -46.94
C THR A 159 -9.29 7.35 -48.45
N GLU A 160 -8.18 7.44 -49.17
CA GLU A 160 -8.07 7.15 -50.60
C GLU A 160 -8.02 5.65 -50.93
N HIS A 161 -7.46 4.80 -50.07
CA HIS A 161 -7.35 3.37 -50.36
C HIS A 161 -8.66 2.58 -50.15
N LEU A 162 -9.61 3.12 -49.38
CA LEU A 162 -10.94 2.53 -49.15
C LEU A 162 -11.85 2.66 -50.38
N PHE A 163 -11.72 3.73 -51.17
CA PHE A 163 -12.53 3.95 -52.36
C PHE A 163 -12.12 3.11 -53.57
N GLN A 164 -10.85 2.70 -53.67
CA GLN A 164 -10.37 1.89 -54.79
C GLN A 164 -10.77 0.42 -54.67
N ARG A 165 -10.90 -0.11 -53.44
CA ARG A 165 -11.25 -1.52 -53.20
C ARG A 165 -12.74 -1.83 -53.45
N HIS A 166 -13.60 -0.82 -53.46
CA HIS A 166 -15.03 -0.96 -53.80
C HIS A 166 -15.32 -0.77 -55.30
N ALA A 167 -14.35 -0.30 -56.09
CA ALA A 167 -14.54 -0.05 -57.52
C ALA A 167 -14.14 -1.25 -58.41
N SER A 168 -13.28 -2.15 -57.92
CA SER A 168 -12.91 -3.39 -58.62
C SER A 168 -13.81 -4.54 -58.15
N GLY A 169 -14.93 -4.75 -58.86
CA GLY A 169 -15.90 -5.81 -58.60
C GLY A 169 -15.37 -7.22 -58.83
N ASP A 170 -14.40 -7.67 -58.04
CA ASP A 170 -14.03 -9.06 -57.95
C ASP A 170 -14.97 -9.79 -57.00
N LYS A 171 -15.73 -10.73 -57.56
CA LYS A 171 -16.52 -11.71 -56.83
C LYS A 171 -15.56 -12.56 -56.00
N MET A 172 -15.63 -12.46 -54.67
CA MET A 172 -15.13 -13.55 -53.83
C MET A 172 -16.21 -14.62 -53.71
N ASP A 173 -15.86 -15.81 -54.21
CA ASP A 173 -16.56 -17.05 -53.90
C ASP A 173 -16.61 -17.25 -52.38
N GLY A 174 -17.80 -17.60 -51.91
CA GLY A 174 -18.11 -17.70 -50.50
C GLY A 174 -17.46 -18.90 -49.84
N ASP A 175 -16.76 -18.64 -48.73
CA ASP A 175 -16.86 -19.52 -47.58
C ASP A 175 -17.66 -18.79 -46.49
N ALA A 176 -18.89 -19.24 -46.32
CA ALA A 176 -19.88 -18.69 -45.42
C ALA A 176 -19.68 -19.28 -44.02
N THR A 177 -18.90 -18.60 -43.19
CA THR A 177 -19.05 -18.73 -41.73
C THR A 177 -19.48 -17.38 -41.17
N GLY A 178 -20.78 -17.10 -41.24
CA GLY A 178 -21.42 -15.95 -40.61
C GLY A 178 -21.39 -16.04 -39.08
N ARG A 179 -20.22 -15.95 -38.46
CA ARG A 179 -20.10 -15.62 -37.04
C ARG A 179 -20.05 -14.09 -36.90
N PRO A 180 -20.82 -13.49 -36.00
CA PRO A 180 -20.70 -12.05 -35.75
C PRO A 180 -19.25 -11.75 -35.32
N PRO A 181 -18.69 -10.58 -35.71
CA PRO A 181 -17.29 -10.24 -35.43
C PRO A 181 -16.90 -10.43 -33.95
N ASN A 182 -17.85 -10.26 -33.03
CA ASN A 182 -17.67 -10.47 -31.59
C ASN A 182 -17.29 -11.91 -31.20
N VAL A 183 -17.85 -12.94 -31.83
CA VAL A 183 -17.57 -14.35 -31.45
C VAL A 183 -16.14 -14.75 -31.82
N ALA A 184 -15.63 -14.25 -32.94
CA ALA A 184 -14.25 -14.50 -33.36
C ALA A 184 -13.24 -13.83 -32.41
N THR A 185 -13.51 -12.62 -31.95
CA THR A 185 -12.67 -11.89 -30.98
C THR A 185 -12.59 -12.61 -29.64
N VAL A 186 -13.71 -13.12 -29.13
CA VAL A 186 -13.75 -13.84 -27.85
C VAL A 186 -12.98 -15.16 -27.92
N ASP A 187 -13.13 -15.92 -29.02
CA ASP A 187 -12.39 -17.17 -29.21
C ASP A 187 -10.89 -16.93 -29.32
N ALA A 188 -10.47 -15.85 -29.99
CA ALA A 188 -9.06 -15.44 -30.04
C ALA A 188 -8.51 -15.09 -28.65
N LEU A 189 -9.25 -14.31 -27.83
CA LEU A 189 -8.86 -13.99 -26.45
C LEU A 189 -8.67 -15.24 -25.60
N ARG A 190 -9.60 -16.20 -25.70
CA ARG A 190 -9.52 -17.46 -24.97
C ARG A 190 -8.31 -18.30 -25.42
N ALA A 191 -7.95 -18.25 -26.69
CA ALA A 191 -6.76 -18.93 -27.23
C ALA A 191 -5.44 -18.28 -26.77
N LEU A 192 -5.42 -16.96 -26.56
CA LEU A 192 -4.25 -16.24 -26.04
C LEU A 192 -3.99 -16.55 -24.55
N LEU A 193 -5.04 -16.72 -23.75
CA LEU A 193 -4.96 -16.90 -22.31
C LEU A 193 -3.91 -17.93 -21.82
N PRO A 194 -3.87 -19.19 -22.32
CA PRO A 194 -2.87 -20.16 -21.87
C PRO A 194 -1.43 -19.76 -22.24
N LEU A 195 -1.22 -19.07 -23.37
CA LEU A 195 0.10 -18.56 -23.77
C LEU A 195 0.56 -17.45 -22.82
N LEU A 196 -0.34 -16.54 -22.47
CA LEU A 196 -0.10 -15.46 -21.52
C LEU A 196 0.21 -15.99 -20.11
N GLN A 197 -0.43 -17.07 -19.69
CA GLN A 197 -0.19 -17.68 -18.38
C GLN A 197 1.14 -18.43 -18.30
N ALA A 198 1.57 -19.05 -19.41
CA ALA A 198 2.72 -19.94 -19.41
C ALA A 198 4.05 -19.24 -19.75
N ASP A 199 4.02 -18.18 -20.56
CA ASP A 199 5.22 -17.68 -21.22
C ASP A 199 5.44 -16.16 -21.08
N LYS A 200 6.60 -15.79 -20.52
CA LYS A 200 7.02 -14.39 -20.32
C LYS A 200 7.28 -13.66 -21.63
N ASP A 201 7.77 -14.35 -22.66
CA ASP A 201 8.02 -13.77 -23.97
C ASP A 201 6.71 -13.51 -24.72
N CYS A 202 5.68 -14.35 -24.53
CA CYS A 202 4.33 -14.07 -25.01
C CYS A 202 3.71 -12.84 -24.33
N LYS A 203 3.91 -12.67 -23.00
CA LYS A 203 3.50 -11.44 -22.29
C LYS A 203 4.21 -10.21 -22.86
N LEU A 204 5.52 -10.30 -23.06
CA LEU A 204 6.30 -9.23 -23.67
C LEU A 204 5.77 -8.88 -25.06
N LEU A 205 5.57 -9.88 -25.93
CA LEU A 205 5.01 -9.71 -27.28
C LEU A 205 3.64 -9.03 -27.24
N PHE A 206 2.75 -9.44 -26.33
CA PHE A 206 1.44 -8.84 -26.15
C PHE A 206 1.52 -7.37 -25.76
N ARG A 207 2.44 -7.01 -24.85
CA ARG A 207 2.65 -5.61 -24.45
C ARG A 207 3.25 -4.77 -25.58
N THR A 208 4.22 -5.32 -26.31
CA THR A 208 5.00 -4.55 -27.29
C THR A 208 4.33 -4.43 -28.66
N SER A 209 3.42 -5.33 -29.00
CA SER A 209 2.59 -5.30 -30.24
C SER A 209 1.47 -4.25 -30.22
N GLY A 210 1.29 -3.55 -29.10
CA GLY A 210 0.17 -2.63 -28.88
C GLY A 210 -1.18 -3.32 -28.60
N ALA A 211 -1.21 -4.66 -28.52
CA ALA A 211 -2.43 -5.42 -28.24
C ALA A 211 -3.05 -5.05 -26.89
N LEU A 212 -2.20 -4.83 -25.87
CA LEU A 212 -2.64 -4.37 -24.54
C LEU A 212 -3.47 -3.08 -24.61
N THR A 213 -3.00 -2.08 -25.35
CA THR A 213 -3.72 -0.81 -25.52
C THR A 213 -5.03 -1.01 -26.29
N ARG A 214 -5.03 -1.83 -27.35
CA ARG A 214 -6.24 -2.12 -28.14
C ARG A 214 -7.33 -2.78 -27.28
N VAL A 215 -6.96 -3.80 -26.52
CA VAL A 215 -7.86 -4.53 -25.61
C VAL A 215 -8.43 -3.61 -24.53
N VAL A 216 -7.60 -2.75 -23.94
CA VAL A 216 -8.05 -1.78 -22.94
C VAL A 216 -8.97 -0.74 -23.56
N THR A 217 -8.66 -0.21 -24.74
CA THR A 217 -9.54 0.74 -25.44
C THR A 217 -10.90 0.12 -25.75
N ARG A 218 -10.93 -1.15 -26.17
CA ARG A 218 -12.18 -1.89 -26.39
C ARG A 218 -12.99 -2.06 -25.11
N LEU A 219 -12.33 -2.40 -24.00
CA LEU A 219 -12.97 -2.57 -22.68
C LEU A 219 -13.63 -1.28 -22.18
N VAL A 220 -13.00 -0.13 -22.44
CA VAL A 220 -13.47 1.19 -21.97
C VAL A 220 -14.48 1.82 -22.95
N ALA A 221 -14.68 1.25 -24.14
CA ALA A 221 -15.55 1.81 -25.15
C ALA A 221 -17.03 1.88 -24.68
N PRO A 222 -17.77 2.95 -25.01
CA PRO A 222 -19.14 3.17 -24.55
C PRO A 222 -20.17 2.22 -25.20
N GLU A 223 -19.83 1.63 -26.34
CA GLU A 223 -20.59 0.51 -26.91
C GLU A 223 -20.29 -0.73 -26.08
N ALA A 224 -21.20 -1.07 -25.15
CA ALA A 224 -21.00 -2.13 -24.19
C ALA A 224 -20.57 -3.43 -24.89
N ALA A 225 -19.29 -3.79 -24.74
CA ALA A 225 -18.80 -5.11 -25.06
C ALA A 225 -19.69 -6.14 -24.37
N GLU A 226 -20.00 -7.24 -25.06
CA GLU A 226 -20.82 -8.31 -24.48
C GLU A 226 -20.16 -8.87 -23.21
N ASP A 227 -20.94 -9.34 -22.24
CA ASP A 227 -20.44 -9.85 -20.95
C ASP A 227 -19.29 -10.87 -21.12
N ASP A 228 -19.36 -11.71 -22.16
CA ASP A 228 -18.36 -12.73 -22.48
C ASP A 228 -17.08 -12.15 -23.08
N GLU A 229 -17.18 -11.05 -23.83
CA GLU A 229 -16.02 -10.30 -24.34
C GLU A 229 -15.30 -9.60 -23.19
N VAL A 230 -16.04 -8.89 -22.33
CA VAL A 230 -15.49 -8.28 -21.11
C VAL A 230 -14.80 -9.31 -20.24
N ARG A 231 -15.42 -10.49 -20.05
CA ARG A 231 -14.82 -11.59 -19.28
C ARG A 231 -13.51 -12.07 -19.88
N ALA A 232 -13.48 -12.34 -21.19
CA ALA A 232 -12.28 -12.83 -21.87
C ALA A 232 -11.15 -11.80 -21.85
N ILE A 233 -11.48 -10.51 -21.99
CA ILE A 233 -10.53 -9.40 -21.82
C ILE A 233 -9.97 -9.39 -20.39
N LEU A 234 -10.81 -9.41 -19.36
CA LEU A 234 -10.36 -9.38 -17.97
C LEU A 234 -9.49 -10.58 -17.63
N GLN A 235 -9.80 -11.77 -18.12
CA GLN A 235 -8.95 -12.97 -17.93
C GLN A 235 -7.55 -12.78 -18.53
N CYS A 236 -7.46 -12.23 -19.75
CA CYS A 236 -6.17 -11.92 -20.37
C CYS A 236 -5.42 -10.84 -19.58
N LEU A 237 -6.11 -9.78 -19.13
CA LEU A 237 -5.50 -8.73 -18.33
C LEU A 237 -4.96 -9.25 -17.00
N VAL A 238 -5.72 -10.11 -16.29
CA VAL A 238 -5.25 -10.78 -15.06
C VAL A 238 -3.99 -11.58 -15.35
N ALA A 239 -4.00 -12.45 -16.36
CA ALA A 239 -2.82 -13.24 -16.74
C ALA A 239 -1.61 -12.35 -17.08
N MET A 240 -1.84 -11.22 -17.75
CA MET A 240 -0.81 -10.25 -18.09
C MET A 240 -0.20 -9.56 -16.87
N VAL A 241 -0.99 -9.20 -15.86
CA VAL A 241 -0.48 -8.50 -14.67
C VAL A 241 0.13 -9.41 -13.62
N THR A 242 -0.26 -10.69 -13.56
CA THR A 242 0.28 -11.64 -12.59
C THR A 242 1.80 -11.73 -12.74
N ASP A 243 2.52 -11.46 -11.65
CA ASP A 243 3.99 -11.44 -11.57
C ASP A 243 4.71 -10.56 -12.62
N ASP A 244 4.02 -9.56 -13.21
CA ASP A 244 4.62 -8.63 -14.18
C ASP A 244 4.37 -7.17 -13.82
N ALA A 245 5.28 -6.64 -12.99
CA ALA A 245 5.24 -5.25 -12.56
C ALA A 245 5.25 -4.26 -13.74
N ALA A 246 5.88 -4.58 -14.86
CA ALA A 246 5.94 -3.69 -16.02
C ALA A 246 4.54 -3.49 -16.64
N THR A 247 3.76 -4.58 -16.81
CA THR A 247 2.38 -4.47 -17.30
C THR A 247 1.45 -3.80 -16.29
N GLN A 248 1.60 -4.07 -14.98
CA GLN A 248 0.84 -3.39 -13.93
C GLN A 248 1.05 -1.86 -13.99
N HIS A 249 2.29 -1.41 -14.20
CA HIS A 249 2.61 0.01 -14.40
C HIS A 249 2.05 0.57 -15.71
N HIS A 250 2.14 -0.20 -16.80
CA HIS A 250 1.61 0.22 -18.09
C HIS A 250 0.10 0.45 -18.03
N LEU A 251 -0.65 -0.49 -17.45
CA LEU A 251 -2.09 -0.32 -17.21
C LEU A 251 -2.38 0.89 -16.32
N TYR A 252 -1.56 1.12 -15.30
CA TYR A 252 -1.71 2.33 -14.49
C TYR A 252 -1.62 3.58 -15.35
N LEU A 253 -0.74 3.68 -16.36
CA LEU A 253 -0.57 4.90 -17.14
C LEU A 253 -1.80 5.24 -18.00
N LEU A 254 -2.61 4.25 -18.36
CA LEU A 254 -3.82 4.42 -19.16
C LEU A 254 -4.94 5.09 -18.34
N ALA A 255 -5.03 6.42 -18.44
CA ALA A 255 -6.02 7.21 -17.67
C ALA A 255 -7.48 6.78 -17.88
N PRO A 256 -7.95 6.49 -19.12
CA PRO A 256 -9.31 6.00 -19.34
C PRO A 256 -9.57 4.68 -18.62
N PHE A 257 -8.58 3.78 -18.60
CA PHE A 257 -8.68 2.50 -17.91
C PHE A 257 -8.77 2.66 -16.39
N ARG A 258 -7.94 3.50 -15.78
CA ARG A 258 -8.03 3.78 -14.34
C ARG A 258 -9.41 4.31 -13.96
N GLN A 259 -9.95 5.23 -14.76
CA GLN A 259 -11.28 5.79 -14.51
C GLN A 259 -12.36 4.71 -14.64
N TRP A 260 -12.30 3.91 -15.71
CA TRP A 260 -13.20 2.78 -15.92
C TRP A 260 -13.16 1.78 -14.75
N VAL A 261 -11.98 1.41 -14.25
CA VAL A 261 -11.85 0.51 -13.08
C VAL A 261 -12.57 1.08 -11.86
N VAL A 262 -12.40 2.37 -11.57
CA VAL A 262 -13.08 3.02 -10.44
C VAL A 262 -14.60 2.98 -10.65
N ASP A 263 -15.06 3.38 -11.83
CA ASP A 263 -16.49 3.45 -12.15
C ASP A 263 -17.14 2.06 -12.14
N SER A 264 -16.46 1.03 -12.66
CA SER A 264 -16.95 -0.36 -12.67
C SER A 264 -16.97 -1.02 -11.30
N VAL A 265 -16.08 -0.65 -10.37
CA VAL A 265 -16.15 -1.12 -8.97
C VAL A 265 -17.28 -0.42 -8.21
N VAL A 266 -17.59 0.83 -8.58
CA VAL A 266 -18.66 1.63 -7.96
C VAL A 266 -20.03 1.23 -8.47
N ASP A 267 -20.18 1.00 -9.77
CA ASP A 267 -21.45 0.71 -10.42
C ASP A 267 -21.95 -0.70 -10.06
N THR A 268 -23.19 -0.76 -9.56
CA THR A 268 -23.89 -1.99 -9.17
C THR A 268 -24.88 -2.46 -10.24
N SER A 269 -24.78 -1.97 -11.48
CA SER A 269 -25.61 -2.45 -12.59
C SER A 269 -25.38 -3.95 -12.89
N MET A 270 -26.41 -4.63 -13.42
CA MET A 270 -26.45 -6.09 -13.59
C MET A 270 -25.31 -6.66 -14.47
N ASN A 271 -24.79 -5.91 -15.45
CA ASN A 271 -23.73 -6.38 -16.36
C ASN A 271 -22.35 -6.39 -15.68
N THR A 272 -22.02 -5.36 -14.89
CA THR A 272 -20.75 -5.25 -14.17
C THR A 272 -20.66 -6.24 -13.00
N THR A 273 -21.80 -6.69 -12.49
CA THR A 273 -21.88 -7.62 -11.34
C THR A 273 -21.35 -9.02 -11.68
N ARG A 274 -21.48 -9.48 -12.93
CA ARG A 274 -21.04 -10.83 -13.35
C ARG A 274 -19.53 -10.99 -13.49
N ASN A 275 -18.81 -9.89 -13.74
CA ASN A 275 -17.37 -9.89 -13.96
C ASN A 275 -16.61 -9.16 -12.84
N ILE A 276 -17.33 -8.74 -11.78
CA ILE A 276 -16.74 -8.00 -10.65
C ILE A 276 -15.65 -8.81 -9.94
N SER A 277 -15.76 -10.14 -9.88
CA SER A 277 -14.75 -11.00 -9.26
C SER A 277 -13.42 -10.92 -9.99
N LEU A 278 -13.43 -11.04 -11.32
CA LEU A 278 -12.24 -10.86 -12.16
C LEU A 278 -11.69 -9.44 -12.11
N LEU A 279 -12.57 -8.43 -12.08
CA LEU A 279 -12.14 -7.03 -11.94
C LEU A 279 -11.43 -6.79 -10.60
N VAL A 280 -11.99 -7.27 -9.50
CA VAL A 280 -11.37 -7.15 -8.17
C VAL A 280 -10.06 -7.94 -8.11
N GLN A 281 -9.99 -9.13 -8.70
CA GLN A 281 -8.74 -9.88 -8.83
C GLN A 281 -7.68 -9.09 -9.61
N LEU A 282 -8.05 -8.51 -10.76
CA LEU A 282 -7.17 -7.67 -11.57
C LEU A 282 -6.62 -6.48 -10.78
N VAL A 283 -7.47 -5.83 -9.98
CA VAL A 283 -7.05 -4.72 -9.12
C VAL A 283 -6.08 -5.21 -8.04
N ASP A 284 -6.35 -6.35 -7.39
CA ASP A 284 -5.50 -6.92 -6.35
C ASP A 284 -4.10 -7.25 -6.87
N GLU A 285 -4.01 -7.90 -8.04
CA GLU A 285 -2.74 -8.15 -8.73
C GLU A 285 -1.97 -6.85 -9.04
N CYS A 286 -2.70 -5.79 -9.43
CA CYS A 286 -2.11 -4.47 -9.67
C CYS A 286 -1.60 -3.77 -8.40
N MET A 287 -2.05 -4.19 -7.20
CA MET A 287 -1.64 -3.58 -5.92
C MET A 287 -0.16 -3.81 -5.60
N ALA A 288 0.56 -4.71 -6.28
CA ALA A 288 2.01 -4.79 -6.16
C ALA A 288 2.71 -3.46 -6.51
N VAL A 289 2.08 -2.63 -7.35
CA VAL A 289 2.54 -1.28 -7.68
C VAL A 289 1.94 -0.25 -6.72
N ASN A 290 2.79 0.53 -6.05
CA ASN A 290 2.37 1.54 -5.07
C ASN A 290 1.39 2.60 -5.63
N LEU A 291 1.40 2.83 -6.94
CA LEU A 291 0.48 3.76 -7.60
C LEU A 291 -0.97 3.31 -7.57
N TRP A 292 -1.22 2.02 -7.79
CA TRP A 292 -2.55 1.45 -7.66
C TRP A 292 -3.02 1.53 -6.20
N LYS A 293 -2.13 1.28 -5.23
CA LYS A 293 -2.44 1.46 -3.80
C LYS A 293 -2.93 2.87 -3.49
N SER A 294 -2.26 3.89 -4.04
CA SER A 294 -2.67 5.29 -3.87
C SER A 294 -4.03 5.59 -4.49
N VAL A 295 -4.34 5.04 -5.66
CA VAL A 295 -5.66 5.23 -6.31
C VAL A 295 -6.77 4.65 -5.45
N VAL A 296 -6.59 3.41 -4.98
CA VAL A 296 -7.57 2.75 -4.10
C VAL A 296 -7.72 3.53 -2.79
N ALA A 297 -6.61 3.83 -2.09
CA ALA A 297 -6.64 4.43 -0.76
C ALA A 297 -7.20 5.87 -0.75
N THR A 298 -7.18 6.58 -1.88
CA THR A 298 -7.71 7.96 -1.97
C THR A 298 -9.13 8.03 -2.55
N SER A 299 -9.65 6.94 -3.12
CA SER A 299 -10.98 6.90 -3.72
C SER A 299 -12.02 6.30 -2.76
N VAL A 300 -12.75 7.17 -2.05
CA VAL A 300 -13.85 6.76 -1.17
C VAL A 300 -14.92 5.91 -1.89
N PRO A 301 -15.37 6.27 -3.11
CA PRO A 301 -16.36 5.44 -3.83
C PRO A 301 -15.84 4.03 -4.13
N MET A 302 -14.57 3.91 -4.53
CA MET A 302 -13.95 2.62 -4.84
C MET A 302 -13.84 1.75 -3.58
N LEU A 303 -13.40 2.32 -2.45
CA LEU A 303 -13.40 1.62 -1.17
C LEU A 303 -14.80 1.15 -0.77
N ALA A 304 -15.83 1.98 -0.96
CA ALA A 304 -17.21 1.59 -0.70
C ALA A 304 -17.66 0.39 -1.57
N GLY A 305 -17.26 0.37 -2.84
CA GLY A 305 -17.51 -0.75 -3.75
C GLY A 305 -16.82 -2.04 -3.30
N LEU A 306 -15.54 -1.95 -2.93
CA LEU A 306 -14.75 -3.08 -2.41
C LEU A 306 -15.32 -3.64 -1.09
N LEU A 307 -15.80 -2.78 -0.19
CA LEU A 307 -16.45 -3.22 1.05
C LEU A 307 -17.71 -4.07 0.77
N ARG A 308 -18.46 -3.78 -0.31
CA ARG A 308 -19.61 -4.63 -0.71
C ARG A 308 -19.16 -6.02 -1.19
N GLN A 309 -17.98 -6.11 -1.79
CA GLN A 309 -17.39 -7.35 -2.28
C GLN A 309 -16.67 -8.17 -1.18
N TRP A 310 -16.45 -7.60 -0.01
CA TRP A 310 -15.73 -8.25 1.09
C TRP A 310 -16.34 -9.60 1.52
N GLN A 311 -17.66 -9.76 1.40
CA GLN A 311 -18.37 -10.99 1.78
C GLN A 311 -18.87 -11.83 0.59
N ALA A 312 -18.57 -11.41 -0.64
CA ALA A 312 -18.99 -12.10 -1.85
C ALA A 312 -18.20 -13.40 -2.06
N GLN A 313 -18.85 -14.48 -2.50
CA GLN A 313 -18.25 -15.81 -2.54
C GLN A 313 -16.99 -15.90 -3.42
N GLU A 314 -16.95 -15.21 -4.56
CA GLU A 314 -15.86 -15.33 -5.54
C GLU A 314 -14.78 -14.25 -5.42
N SER A 315 -15.10 -13.09 -4.83
CA SER A 315 -14.22 -11.91 -4.79
C SER A 315 -13.75 -11.54 -3.39
N ALA A 316 -14.22 -12.23 -2.36
CA ALA A 316 -13.95 -11.93 -0.96
C ALA A 316 -12.46 -11.85 -0.63
N GLU A 317 -11.64 -12.79 -1.12
CA GLU A 317 -10.21 -12.84 -0.79
C GLU A 317 -9.46 -11.63 -1.34
N SER A 318 -9.61 -11.36 -2.64
CA SER A 318 -9.02 -10.19 -3.30
C SER A 318 -9.55 -8.87 -2.76
N ALA A 319 -10.87 -8.76 -2.51
CA ALA A 319 -11.44 -7.57 -1.89
C ALA A 319 -10.87 -7.32 -0.49
N THR A 320 -10.73 -8.38 0.32
CA THR A 320 -10.13 -8.29 1.67
C THR A 320 -8.67 -7.86 1.60
N SER A 321 -7.89 -8.44 0.67
CA SER A 321 -6.49 -8.08 0.41
C SER A 321 -6.34 -6.60 0.06
N ILE A 322 -7.12 -6.11 -0.91
CA ILE A 322 -7.10 -4.70 -1.33
C ILE A 322 -7.47 -3.77 -0.17
N VAL A 323 -8.54 -4.07 0.57
CA VAL A 323 -8.97 -3.26 1.73
C VAL A 323 -7.91 -3.29 2.83
N MET A 324 -7.22 -4.42 3.01
CA MET A 324 -6.10 -4.51 3.96
C MET A 324 -4.97 -3.57 3.57
N TYR A 325 -4.53 -3.55 2.31
CA TYR A 325 -3.55 -2.58 1.83
C TYR A 325 -4.02 -1.13 2.01
N ALA A 326 -5.27 -0.82 1.68
CA ALA A 326 -5.82 0.52 1.87
C ALA A 326 -5.79 0.94 3.35
N SER A 327 -6.07 0.02 4.28
CA SER A 327 -6.00 0.24 5.73
C SER A 327 -4.57 0.36 6.27
N GLU A 328 -3.54 0.01 5.51
CA GLU A 328 -2.14 0.27 5.89
C GLU A 328 -1.72 1.70 5.55
N MET A 329 -2.37 2.32 4.57
CA MET A 329 -2.13 3.71 4.18
C MET A 329 -2.93 4.69 5.06
N GLU A 330 -2.34 5.85 5.37
CA GLU A 330 -3.00 6.87 6.19
C GLU A 330 -4.28 7.40 5.54
N ALA A 331 -4.25 7.71 4.24
CA ALA A 331 -5.42 8.18 3.50
C ALA A 331 -6.57 7.16 3.49
N GLY A 332 -6.26 5.88 3.25
CA GLY A 332 -7.24 4.80 3.23
C GLY A 332 -7.82 4.54 4.62
N ARG A 333 -7.00 4.50 5.68
CA ARG A 333 -7.52 4.44 7.06
C ARG A 333 -8.43 5.61 7.38
N HIS A 334 -8.03 6.83 7.01
CA HIS A 334 -8.83 8.00 7.27
C HIS A 334 -10.20 7.88 6.59
N ALA A 335 -10.24 7.52 5.31
CA ALA A 335 -11.48 7.30 4.57
C ALA A 335 -12.37 6.20 5.20
N LEU A 336 -11.78 5.05 5.55
CA LEU A 336 -12.49 3.91 6.16
C LEU A 336 -13.06 4.24 7.54
N THR A 337 -12.38 5.07 8.32
CA THR A 337 -12.76 5.39 9.72
C THR A 337 -13.58 6.67 9.86
N THR A 338 -13.81 7.40 8.77
CA THR A 338 -14.62 8.64 8.77
C THR A 338 -15.80 8.53 7.81
N ALA A 339 -15.54 8.49 6.50
CA ALA A 339 -16.57 8.49 5.48
C ALA A 339 -17.29 7.14 5.34
N LEU A 340 -16.60 6.03 5.60
CA LEU A 340 -17.11 4.67 5.39
C LEU A 340 -17.27 3.85 6.66
N ILE A 341 -17.30 4.49 7.83
CA ILE A 341 -17.30 3.77 9.10
C ILE A 341 -18.49 2.82 9.25
N GLN A 342 -19.69 3.25 8.86
CA GLN A 342 -20.90 2.44 8.94
C GLN A 342 -20.82 1.19 8.03
N PRO A 343 -20.52 1.31 6.72
CA PRO A 343 -20.25 0.15 5.87
C PRO A 343 -19.17 -0.79 6.44
N VAL A 344 -18.09 -0.24 6.99
CA VAL A 344 -17.00 -1.03 7.59
C VAL A 344 -17.51 -1.85 8.78
N LEU A 345 -18.25 -1.23 9.72
CA LEU A 345 -18.78 -1.92 10.90
C LEU A 345 -19.72 -3.06 10.50
N VAL A 346 -20.59 -2.85 9.51
CA VAL A 346 -21.47 -3.90 8.98
C VAL A 346 -20.67 -5.09 8.46
N GLN A 347 -19.63 -4.85 7.66
CA GLN A 347 -18.82 -5.93 7.08
C GLN A 347 -17.96 -6.64 8.13
N VAL A 348 -17.41 -5.90 9.10
CA VAL A 348 -16.63 -6.47 10.22
C VAL A 348 -17.50 -7.37 11.09
N LEU A 349 -18.70 -6.91 11.49
CA LEU A 349 -19.61 -7.72 12.30
C LEU A 349 -20.10 -8.94 11.51
N ALA A 350 -20.39 -8.80 10.22
CA ALA A 350 -20.74 -9.93 9.36
C ALA A 350 -19.61 -10.97 9.28
N LEU A 351 -18.35 -10.54 9.13
CA LEU A 351 -17.19 -11.42 9.15
C LEU A 351 -17.10 -12.19 10.47
N LEU A 352 -17.23 -11.48 11.60
CA LEU A 352 -17.14 -12.08 12.93
C LEU A 352 -18.28 -13.08 13.21
N ARG A 353 -19.51 -12.81 12.74
CA ARG A 353 -20.68 -13.71 12.87
C ARG A 353 -20.55 -15.01 12.09
N ARG A 354 -19.87 -15.00 10.94
CA ARG A 354 -19.76 -16.18 10.04
C ARG A 354 -18.79 -17.24 10.55
N TYR A 355 -17.99 -16.92 11.56
CA TYR A 355 -17.07 -17.86 12.19
C TYR A 355 -17.73 -18.48 13.44
N PRO A 356 -17.70 -19.82 13.65
CA PRO A 356 -16.87 -20.84 13.01
C PRO A 356 -17.49 -21.56 11.79
N SER A 357 -18.66 -21.12 11.31
CA SER A 357 -19.46 -21.84 10.31
C SER A 357 -18.92 -21.80 8.86
N SER A 358 -17.88 -21.02 8.57
CA SER A 358 -17.32 -20.85 7.21
C SER A 358 -15.82 -21.20 7.15
N SER A 359 -15.43 -21.88 6.07
CA SER A 359 -14.22 -22.68 5.92
C SER A 359 -12.92 -21.94 5.61
N SER A 360 -12.90 -20.61 5.48
CA SER A 360 -11.66 -19.86 5.15
C SER A 360 -11.06 -19.14 6.37
N THR A 361 -10.16 -19.82 7.09
CA THR A 361 -9.28 -19.19 8.09
C THR A 361 -8.50 -18.01 7.48
N VAL A 362 -8.13 -18.09 6.19
CA VAL A 362 -7.38 -17.04 5.48
C VAL A 362 -8.17 -15.72 5.43
N GLN A 363 -9.45 -15.77 5.05
CA GLN A 363 -10.29 -14.58 4.99
C GLN A 363 -10.48 -13.95 6.38
N LEU A 364 -10.69 -14.78 7.41
CA LEU A 364 -10.79 -14.29 8.79
C LEU A 364 -9.50 -13.61 9.23
N VAL A 365 -8.34 -14.25 8.99
CA VAL A 365 -7.04 -13.67 9.34
C VAL A 365 -6.88 -12.31 8.65
N SER A 366 -7.06 -12.23 7.33
CA SER A 366 -6.91 -10.98 6.58
C SER A 366 -7.90 -9.90 7.03
N GLY A 367 -9.17 -10.27 7.28
CA GLY A 367 -10.17 -9.33 7.79
C GLY A 367 -9.89 -8.81 9.20
N LEU A 368 -9.36 -9.66 10.09
CA LEU A 368 -8.83 -9.22 11.39
C LEU A 368 -7.61 -8.30 11.22
N GLY A 369 -6.82 -8.49 10.16
CA GLY A 369 -5.74 -7.58 9.79
C GLY A 369 -6.25 -6.18 9.45
N VAL A 370 -7.32 -6.09 8.65
CA VAL A 370 -8.01 -4.82 8.37
C VAL A 370 -8.50 -4.18 9.67
N LEU A 371 -9.25 -4.94 10.49
CA LEU A 371 -9.81 -4.42 11.74
C LEU A 371 -8.72 -3.90 12.68
N LEU A 372 -7.63 -4.65 12.84
CA LEU A 372 -6.48 -4.23 13.62
C LEU A 372 -5.91 -2.89 13.13
N ASN A 373 -5.71 -2.73 11.82
CA ASN A 373 -5.23 -1.47 11.24
C ASN A 373 -6.19 -0.30 11.53
N LEU A 374 -7.50 -0.52 11.47
CA LEU A 374 -8.52 0.49 11.77
C LEU A 374 -8.54 0.86 13.26
N THR A 375 -8.38 -0.11 14.16
CA THR A 375 -8.34 0.14 15.61
C THR A 375 -7.14 0.98 16.05
N ASN A 376 -6.12 1.15 15.20
CA ASN A 376 -5.04 2.11 15.47
C ASN A 376 -5.52 3.57 15.36
N HIS A 377 -6.60 3.84 14.63
CA HIS A 377 -7.16 5.18 14.46
C HIS A 377 -8.12 5.54 15.60
N VAL A 378 -7.96 6.74 16.19
CA VAL A 378 -8.73 7.20 17.36
C VAL A 378 -10.24 7.24 17.07
N THR A 379 -10.64 7.78 15.91
CA THR A 379 -12.06 7.90 15.53
C THR A 379 -12.77 6.56 15.47
N PHE A 380 -12.11 5.52 14.96
CA PHE A 380 -12.72 4.19 14.88
C PHE A 380 -12.99 3.62 16.26
N ARG A 381 -12.01 3.73 17.17
CA ARG A 381 -12.18 3.28 18.56
C ARG A 381 -13.29 4.03 19.27
N HIS A 382 -13.37 5.34 19.07
CA HIS A 382 -14.40 6.17 19.69
C HIS A 382 -15.81 5.75 19.25
N VAL A 383 -16.04 5.60 17.94
CA VAL A 383 -17.35 5.20 17.41
C VAL A 383 -17.77 3.83 17.92
N VAL A 384 -16.85 2.85 17.87
CA VAL A 384 -17.09 1.52 18.43
C VAL A 384 -17.44 1.60 19.92
N ALA A 385 -16.73 2.42 20.69
CA ALA A 385 -16.95 2.55 22.12
C ALA A 385 -18.29 3.22 22.48
N THR A 386 -18.79 4.11 21.62
CA THR A 386 -20.04 4.84 21.85
C THR A 386 -21.30 4.10 21.38
N GLU A 387 -21.18 3.21 20.40
CA GLU A 387 -22.30 2.40 19.90
C GLU A 387 -22.42 1.10 20.72
N GLN A 388 -23.36 1.08 21.66
CA GLN A 388 -23.45 0.03 22.68
C GLN A 388 -23.61 -1.39 22.10
N ASP A 389 -24.46 -1.55 21.09
CA ASP A 389 -24.69 -2.84 20.41
C ASP A 389 -23.43 -3.33 19.69
N VAL A 390 -22.74 -2.42 18.99
CA VAL A 390 -21.50 -2.72 18.25
C VAL A 390 -20.37 -3.09 19.21
N ALA A 391 -20.21 -2.34 20.31
CA ALA A 391 -19.21 -2.60 21.33
C ALA A 391 -19.37 -4.00 21.92
N HIS A 392 -20.57 -4.34 22.37
CA HIS A 392 -20.86 -5.61 23.02
C HIS A 392 -20.71 -6.80 22.07
N GLU A 393 -21.29 -6.68 20.87
CA GLU A 393 -21.25 -7.72 19.85
C GLU A 393 -19.82 -8.01 19.39
N MET A 394 -19.06 -6.97 19.04
CA MET A 394 -17.69 -7.13 18.58
C MET A 394 -16.79 -7.68 19.69
N THR A 395 -16.96 -7.24 20.94
CA THR A 395 -16.19 -7.76 22.08
C THR A 395 -16.48 -9.25 22.28
N THR A 396 -17.75 -9.64 22.29
CA THR A 396 -18.18 -11.03 22.46
C THR A 396 -17.59 -11.94 21.37
N ALA A 397 -17.67 -11.53 20.10
CA ALA A 397 -17.13 -12.31 19.00
C ALA A 397 -15.60 -12.44 19.06
N LEU A 398 -14.87 -11.35 19.35
CA LEU A 398 -13.41 -11.39 19.46
C LEU A 398 -12.94 -12.26 20.63
N VAL A 399 -13.67 -12.25 21.75
CA VAL A 399 -13.40 -13.13 22.91
C VAL A 399 -13.57 -14.60 22.52
N GLN A 400 -14.63 -14.95 21.78
CA GLN A 400 -14.82 -16.33 21.31
C GLN A 400 -13.63 -16.79 20.47
N LEU A 401 -13.10 -15.93 19.60
CA LEU A 401 -11.91 -16.23 18.79
C LEU A 401 -10.63 -16.49 19.64
N LEU A 402 -10.53 -15.98 20.87
CA LEU A 402 -9.40 -16.26 21.77
C LEU A 402 -9.40 -17.71 22.30
N THR A 403 -10.55 -18.38 22.27
CA THR A 403 -10.70 -19.75 22.78
C THR A 403 -10.22 -20.82 21.79
N LEU A 404 -9.95 -20.43 20.55
CA LEU A 404 -9.46 -21.31 19.49
C LEU A 404 -8.01 -21.72 19.78
N ARG A 405 -7.82 -22.99 20.14
CA ARG A 405 -6.50 -23.49 20.58
C ARG A 405 -5.49 -23.66 19.46
N ASP A 406 -5.95 -23.90 18.24
CA ASP A 406 -5.09 -24.25 17.10
C ASP A 406 -4.81 -23.07 16.14
N GLU A 407 -5.53 -21.95 16.30
CA GLU A 407 -5.45 -20.78 15.42
C GLU A 407 -4.73 -19.59 16.08
N VAL A 408 -3.42 -19.71 16.24
CA VAL A 408 -2.59 -18.72 16.96
C VAL A 408 -2.66 -17.34 16.31
N VAL A 409 -2.65 -17.21 14.99
CA VAL A 409 -2.67 -15.90 14.32
C VAL A 409 -4.00 -15.17 14.56
N VAL A 410 -5.10 -15.91 14.57
CA VAL A 410 -6.45 -15.37 14.81
C VAL A 410 -6.54 -14.84 16.23
N ALA A 411 -6.16 -15.64 17.22
CA ALA A 411 -6.19 -15.20 18.63
C ALA A 411 -5.21 -14.05 18.92
N GLU A 412 -4.06 -13.95 18.22
CA GLU A 412 -3.13 -12.80 18.31
C GLU A 412 -3.78 -11.51 17.84
N ARG A 413 -4.39 -11.55 16.65
CA ARG A 413 -5.05 -10.37 16.09
C ARG A 413 -6.27 -9.99 16.93
N SER A 414 -7.09 -10.95 17.35
CA SER A 414 -8.27 -10.70 18.18
C SER A 414 -7.91 -10.04 19.50
N LEU A 415 -6.86 -10.51 20.18
CA LEU A 415 -6.38 -9.90 21.41
C LEU A 415 -5.87 -8.48 21.19
N ALA A 416 -5.11 -8.25 20.11
CA ALA A 416 -4.60 -6.94 19.76
C ALA A 416 -5.72 -5.92 19.49
N ILE A 417 -6.77 -6.35 18.79
CA ILE A 417 -7.96 -5.56 18.50
C ILE A 417 -8.71 -5.20 19.78
N LEU A 418 -9.02 -6.19 20.64
CA LEU A 418 -9.68 -5.98 21.93
C LEU A 418 -8.92 -4.95 22.79
N LEU A 419 -7.61 -5.11 22.86
CA LEU A 419 -6.75 -4.19 23.61
C LEU A 419 -6.76 -2.80 22.98
N ASN A 420 -6.64 -2.68 21.66
CA ASN A 420 -6.73 -1.37 21.01
C ASN A 420 -8.08 -0.69 21.27
N LEU A 421 -9.21 -1.39 21.11
CA LEU A 421 -10.55 -0.82 21.38
C LEU A 421 -10.71 -0.34 22.82
N SER A 422 -10.12 -1.08 23.78
CA SER A 422 -10.18 -0.71 25.21
C SER A 422 -9.44 0.60 25.57
N LEU A 423 -8.58 1.10 24.67
CA LEU A 423 -7.80 2.33 24.85
C LEU A 423 -8.64 3.61 24.76
N ASP A 424 -9.86 3.55 24.21
CA ASP A 424 -10.72 4.72 24.14
C ASP A 424 -11.26 5.09 25.53
N PRO A 425 -11.26 6.37 25.94
CA PRO A 425 -11.86 6.78 27.20
C PRO A 425 -13.30 6.29 27.38
N ALA A 426 -14.10 6.29 26.30
CA ALA A 426 -15.51 5.89 26.32
C ALA A 426 -15.73 4.36 26.35
N ALA A 427 -14.69 3.54 26.19
CA ALA A 427 -14.79 2.08 26.08
C ALA A 427 -15.05 1.35 27.42
N ALA A 428 -15.84 1.93 28.32
CA ALA A 428 -16.12 1.34 29.63
C ALA A 428 -16.84 -0.01 29.52
N CYS A 429 -17.83 -0.11 28.64
CA CYS A 429 -18.57 -1.33 28.33
C CYS A 429 -17.64 -2.45 27.83
N ILE A 430 -16.79 -2.18 26.83
CA ILE A 430 -15.84 -3.14 26.26
C ILE A 430 -14.96 -3.76 27.35
N ARG A 431 -14.52 -2.94 28.31
CA ARG A 431 -13.62 -3.40 29.39
C ARG A 431 -14.34 -4.22 30.44
N GLN A 432 -15.59 -3.89 30.74
CA GLN A 432 -16.45 -4.69 31.59
C GLN A 432 -16.76 -6.05 30.93
N ASP A 433 -17.02 -6.07 29.63
CA ASP A 433 -17.27 -7.28 28.88
C ASP A 433 -16.04 -8.19 28.82
N MET A 434 -14.85 -7.62 28.58
CA MET A 434 -13.59 -8.36 28.64
C MET A 434 -13.32 -8.95 30.04
N LEU A 435 -13.70 -8.23 31.11
CA LEU A 435 -13.58 -8.71 32.49
C LEU A 435 -14.51 -9.88 32.75
N ALA A 436 -15.78 -9.72 32.40
CA ALA A 436 -16.81 -10.75 32.56
C ALA A 436 -16.45 -12.03 31.80
N ALA A 437 -15.79 -11.90 30.67
CA ALA A 437 -15.32 -13.01 29.86
C ALA A 437 -13.96 -13.61 30.29
N ASN A 438 -13.38 -13.18 31.41
CA ASN A 438 -12.09 -13.66 31.90
C ASN A 438 -10.96 -13.61 30.87
N VAL A 439 -10.93 -12.58 29.99
CA VAL A 439 -9.92 -12.46 28.92
C VAL A 439 -8.49 -12.48 29.49
N HIS A 440 -8.29 -11.99 30.72
CA HIS A 440 -7.02 -12.04 31.44
C HIS A 440 -6.47 -13.48 31.61
N GLU A 441 -7.32 -14.48 31.77
CA GLU A 441 -6.92 -15.89 31.88
C GLU A 441 -6.45 -16.46 30.54
N HIS A 442 -6.99 -15.96 29.42
CA HIS A 442 -6.56 -16.34 28.07
C HIS A 442 -5.22 -15.67 27.70
N VAL A 443 -4.99 -14.44 28.16
CA VAL A 443 -3.77 -13.67 27.91
C VAL A 443 -2.56 -14.24 28.66
N LEU A 444 -2.76 -14.78 29.87
CA LEU A 444 -1.65 -15.19 30.75
C LEU A 444 -0.82 -16.37 30.19
N PRO A 445 -1.38 -17.47 29.67
CA PRO A 445 -0.63 -18.55 29.02
C PRO A 445 0.11 -18.09 27.76
N TRP A 446 -0.42 -17.08 27.07
CA TRP A 446 0.16 -16.52 25.86
C TRP A 446 1.38 -15.64 26.14
N LEU A 447 1.29 -14.80 27.17
CA LEU A 447 2.43 -14.08 27.72
C LEU A 447 3.51 -15.08 28.16
N GLN A 448 3.14 -16.13 28.90
CA GLN A 448 4.07 -17.17 29.37
C GLN A 448 4.78 -17.91 28.23
N ARG A 449 4.05 -18.27 27.17
CA ARG A 449 4.58 -18.98 25.99
C ARG A 449 5.44 -18.09 25.08
N GLY A 450 5.34 -16.76 25.19
CA GLY A 450 6.15 -15.80 24.43
C GLY A 450 6.01 -15.88 22.91
N ARG A 451 5.03 -16.60 22.35
CA ARG A 451 4.96 -16.86 20.91
C ARG A 451 4.32 -15.74 20.07
N GLY A 452 3.58 -14.79 20.66
CA GLY A 452 2.82 -13.79 19.90
C GLY A 452 3.18 -12.32 20.08
N LEU A 453 3.98 -11.97 21.08
CA LEU A 453 4.57 -10.62 21.18
C LEU A 453 5.70 -10.38 20.16
N LEU A 454 6.17 -11.47 19.52
CA LEU A 454 7.42 -11.51 18.78
C LEU A 454 7.27 -11.38 17.25
N ARG A 455 6.03 -11.37 16.71
CA ARG A 455 5.78 -11.29 15.26
C ARG A 455 4.95 -10.04 14.88
N GLY A 456 5.59 -8.87 14.94
CA GLY A 456 5.24 -7.73 14.07
C GLY A 456 4.24 -6.69 14.56
N LEU A 457 3.69 -6.79 15.78
CA LEU A 457 2.72 -5.80 16.28
C LEU A 457 3.37 -4.70 17.11
N SER A 458 3.38 -3.46 16.59
CA SER A 458 3.73 -2.26 17.36
C SER A 458 2.56 -1.91 18.30
N PHE A 459 2.63 -2.34 19.56
CA PHE A 459 1.57 -2.13 20.54
C PHE A 459 1.73 -0.78 21.26
N ILE A 460 0.61 -0.13 21.60
CA ILE A 460 0.59 1.07 22.45
C ILE A 460 -0.37 0.85 23.61
N TRP A 461 0.14 0.39 24.76
CA TRP A 461 -0.64 0.26 25.99
C TRP A 461 -0.95 1.60 26.70
N GLY A 462 -0.82 2.73 25.99
CA GLY A 462 -0.61 4.09 26.53
C GLY A 462 -1.82 4.80 27.12
N THR A 463 -3.03 4.25 27.04
CA THR A 463 -4.27 4.99 27.42
C THR A 463 -5.34 4.06 28.03
N PHE A 464 -5.03 3.40 29.14
CA PHE A 464 -6.04 2.67 29.93
C PHE A 464 -6.54 3.54 31.09
N PRO A 465 -7.85 3.83 31.23
CA PRO A 465 -8.45 4.36 32.47
C PRO A 465 -8.97 3.28 33.43
N THR A 466 -8.78 2.00 33.10
CA THR A 466 -9.63 0.89 33.60
C THR A 466 -8.90 -0.46 33.60
N ALA A 467 -7.63 -0.48 33.18
CA ALA A 467 -6.72 -1.58 33.50
C ALA A 467 -6.58 -1.78 35.02
N ALA A 468 -6.84 -0.73 35.80
CA ALA A 468 -6.88 -0.75 37.27
C ALA A 468 -7.88 -1.75 37.86
N GLN A 469 -9.00 -2.00 37.16
CA GLN A 469 -9.98 -3.02 37.53
C GLN A 469 -9.71 -4.36 36.80
N PHE A 470 -9.13 -4.30 35.60
CA PHE A 470 -8.88 -5.47 34.74
C PHE A 470 -7.81 -6.41 35.27
N MET A 471 -6.80 -5.86 35.95
CA MET A 471 -5.83 -6.61 36.69
C MET A 471 -5.60 -5.87 37.99
N ASP A 472 -5.60 -6.57 39.13
CA ASP A 472 -5.06 -6.00 40.38
C ASP A 472 -3.74 -5.28 40.05
N GLU A 473 -3.76 -3.94 40.14
CA GLU A 473 -2.67 -3.05 39.68
C GLU A 473 -1.32 -3.54 40.21
N HIS A 474 -1.35 -4.09 41.43
CA HIS A 474 -0.20 -4.62 42.12
C HIS A 474 0.29 -5.96 41.54
N ALA A 475 -0.59 -6.93 41.31
CA ALA A 475 -0.22 -8.23 40.75
C ALA A 475 0.21 -8.15 39.27
N CYS A 476 -0.45 -7.30 38.48
CA CYS A 476 -0.15 -7.06 37.08
C CYS A 476 1.29 -6.59 36.86
N VAL A 477 1.62 -5.48 37.52
CA VAL A 477 2.92 -4.83 37.41
C VAL A 477 4.03 -5.78 37.89
N ARG A 478 3.81 -6.49 39.00
CA ARG A 478 4.77 -7.50 39.50
C ARG A 478 4.99 -8.63 38.49
N ARG A 479 3.93 -9.13 37.85
CA ARG A 479 4.04 -10.18 36.81
C ARG A 479 4.74 -9.67 35.55
N MET A 480 4.46 -8.44 35.11
CA MET A 480 5.14 -7.83 33.97
C MET A 480 6.65 -7.63 34.22
N MET A 481 7.01 -7.14 35.42
CA MET A 481 8.41 -6.94 35.81
C MET A 481 9.16 -8.28 35.89
N ARG A 482 8.57 -9.31 36.54
CA ARG A 482 9.15 -10.66 36.55
C ARG A 482 9.28 -11.24 35.15
N PHE A 483 8.28 -11.08 34.29
CA PHE A 483 8.32 -11.60 32.94
C PHE A 483 9.45 -10.97 32.10
N MET A 484 9.63 -9.64 32.18
CA MET A 484 10.75 -8.96 31.54
C MET A 484 12.10 -9.44 32.10
N GLN A 485 12.18 -9.69 33.40
CA GLN A 485 13.38 -10.18 34.08
C GLN A 485 13.73 -11.62 33.67
N ASP A 486 12.75 -12.52 33.64
CA ASP A 486 12.93 -13.93 33.29
C ASP A 486 13.37 -14.09 31.83
N LYS A 487 12.71 -13.37 30.90
CA LYS A 487 13.03 -13.47 29.47
C LYS A 487 14.39 -12.89 29.13
N ARG A 488 14.85 -11.87 29.87
CA ARG A 488 16.13 -11.20 29.64
C ARG A 488 17.33 -12.15 29.69
N THR A 489 17.32 -13.12 30.60
CA THR A 489 18.47 -14.01 30.83
C THR A 489 18.68 -15.04 29.70
N HIS A 490 17.70 -15.20 28.80
CA HIS A 490 17.67 -16.29 27.81
C HIS A 490 17.32 -15.83 26.38
N VAL A 491 17.57 -14.57 25.99
CA VAL A 491 17.22 -14.09 24.63
C VAL A 491 18.28 -14.50 23.59
N PRO A 492 17.99 -15.39 22.62
CA PRO A 492 18.89 -15.65 21.50
C PRO A 492 19.00 -14.42 20.61
N LYS A 493 20.17 -14.19 19.97
CA LYS A 493 20.39 -13.02 19.09
C LYS A 493 19.29 -12.82 18.03
N ALA A 494 18.74 -13.92 17.49
CA ALA A 494 17.66 -13.89 16.50
C ALA A 494 16.31 -13.35 17.03
N GLN A 495 16.12 -13.25 18.35
CA GLN A 495 14.87 -12.80 18.98
C GLN A 495 15.01 -11.44 19.69
N THR A 496 16.15 -10.75 19.53
CA THR A 496 16.45 -9.46 20.20
C THR A 496 15.42 -8.38 19.86
N ALA A 497 15.13 -8.16 18.58
CA ALA A 497 14.14 -7.17 18.14
C ALA A 497 12.72 -7.46 18.67
N ALA A 498 12.42 -8.74 18.85
CA ALA A 498 11.12 -9.19 19.31
C ALA A 498 10.98 -9.00 20.84
N PHE A 499 12.04 -9.26 21.59
CA PHE A 499 12.15 -8.93 23.01
C PHE A 499 12.07 -7.41 23.26
N GLU A 500 12.72 -6.58 22.43
CA GLU A 500 12.65 -5.12 22.54
C GLU A 500 11.23 -4.57 22.31
N ARG A 501 10.48 -5.14 21.36
CA ARG A 501 9.05 -4.82 21.17
C ARG A 501 8.21 -5.21 22.38
N MET A 502 8.48 -6.35 22.99
CA MET A 502 7.81 -6.77 24.21
C MET A 502 8.06 -5.77 25.35
N VAL A 503 9.32 -5.35 25.55
CA VAL A 503 9.69 -4.33 26.53
C VAL A 503 8.99 -3.00 26.24
N THR A 504 8.93 -2.58 24.97
CA THR A 504 8.15 -1.41 24.51
C THR A 504 6.69 -1.49 24.95
N ASN A 505 6.07 -2.65 24.79
CA ASN A 505 4.67 -2.83 25.10
C ASN A 505 4.44 -2.76 26.61
N CYS A 506 5.21 -3.52 27.39
CA CYS A 506 5.14 -3.51 28.85
C CYS A 506 5.38 -2.11 29.45
N THR A 507 6.37 -1.39 28.95
CA THR A 507 6.65 -0.02 29.41
C THR A 507 5.52 0.95 29.12
N LYS A 508 4.88 0.84 27.95
CA LYS A 508 3.71 1.66 27.62
C LYS A 508 2.53 1.39 28.56
N CYS A 509 2.31 0.16 29.04
CA CYS A 509 1.23 -0.09 30.01
C CYS A 509 1.54 0.56 31.34
N CYS A 510 2.77 0.41 31.81
CA CYS A 510 3.20 1.08 33.03
C CYS A 510 3.05 2.60 32.93
N ILE A 511 3.41 3.20 31.79
CA ILE A 511 3.23 4.65 31.56
C ILE A 511 1.75 5.05 31.64
N ALA A 512 0.85 4.25 31.08
CA ALA A 512 -0.58 4.51 31.10
C ALA A 512 -1.18 4.36 32.50
N MET A 513 -0.81 3.30 33.23
CA MET A 513 -1.21 3.10 34.62
C MET A 513 -0.77 4.29 35.50
N LEU A 514 0.39 4.88 35.22
CA LEU A 514 0.86 6.10 35.90
C LEU A 514 0.15 7.40 35.46
N ALA A 515 -0.66 7.40 34.40
CA ALA A 515 -1.35 8.57 33.89
C ALA A 515 -2.78 8.74 34.45
N VAL A 516 -3.43 7.65 34.86
CA VAL A 516 -4.73 7.67 35.54
C VAL A 516 -4.54 8.08 37.00
N GLY A 517 -5.50 8.80 37.58
CA GLY A 517 -5.44 9.40 38.92
C GLY A 517 -5.35 8.46 40.13
N GLY A 518 -4.65 7.32 40.04
CA GLY A 518 -4.44 6.32 41.10
C GLY A 518 -3.09 5.58 41.04
N GLY A 519 -2.10 6.07 40.30
CA GLY A 519 -0.86 5.34 39.97
C GLY A 519 0.08 4.95 41.11
N ASP A 520 -0.23 5.23 42.39
CA ASP A 520 0.64 4.94 43.52
C ASP A 520 0.81 3.43 43.76
N VAL A 521 -0.23 2.62 43.49
CA VAL A 521 -0.15 1.15 43.58
C VAL A 521 0.79 0.58 42.50
N ALA A 522 0.74 1.15 41.29
CA ALA A 522 1.65 0.77 40.22
C ALA A 522 3.10 1.18 40.54
N VAL A 523 3.32 2.36 41.12
CA VAL A 523 4.65 2.79 41.58
C VAL A 523 5.20 1.81 42.63
N ALA A 524 4.41 1.48 43.65
CA ALA A 524 4.78 0.53 44.70
C ALA A 524 5.17 -0.84 44.11
N ALA A 525 4.34 -1.38 43.21
CA ALA A 525 4.59 -2.67 42.57
C ALA A 525 5.87 -2.71 41.72
N ILE A 526 6.19 -1.62 41.01
CA ILE A 526 7.45 -1.49 40.25
C ILE A 526 8.63 -1.52 41.22
N VAL A 527 8.54 -0.76 42.31
CA VAL A 527 9.61 -0.64 43.30
C VAL A 527 9.85 -1.95 44.04
N GLU A 528 8.79 -2.63 44.49
CA GLU A 528 8.85 -3.92 45.18
C GLU A 528 9.40 -5.06 44.30
N SER A 529 9.29 -4.93 42.97
CA SER A 529 9.77 -5.93 42.02
C SER A 529 11.23 -5.73 41.58
N ASN A 530 11.99 -4.81 42.19
CA ASN A 530 13.27 -4.34 41.66
C ASN A 530 13.16 -3.85 40.20
N GLY A 531 12.02 -3.25 39.86
CA GLY A 531 11.73 -2.78 38.51
C GLY A 531 12.60 -1.60 38.09
N LEU A 532 13.07 -0.77 39.03
CA LEU A 532 13.96 0.36 38.72
C LEU A 532 15.31 -0.12 38.20
N GLU A 533 15.88 -1.13 38.86
CA GLU A 533 17.12 -1.80 38.49
C GLU A 533 16.96 -2.46 37.12
N LEU A 534 15.88 -3.22 36.93
CA LEU A 534 15.56 -3.86 35.66
C LEU A 534 15.44 -2.85 34.50
N LEU A 535 14.71 -1.75 34.70
CA LEU A 535 14.47 -0.74 33.66
C LEU A 535 15.76 -0.02 33.26
N VAL A 536 16.59 0.41 34.23
CA VAL A 536 17.88 1.04 33.93
C VAL A 536 18.79 0.07 33.17
N ASP A 537 18.76 -1.19 33.56
CA ASP A 537 19.60 -2.22 32.95
C ASP A 537 19.15 -2.58 31.53
N LEU A 538 17.83 -2.70 31.28
CA LEU A 538 17.26 -2.86 29.94
C LEU A 538 17.66 -1.69 29.03
N MET A 539 17.62 -0.46 29.54
CA MET A 539 18.02 0.73 28.79
C MET A 539 19.52 0.71 28.39
N SER A 540 20.38 0.01 29.12
CA SER A 540 21.81 -0.12 28.77
C SER A 540 22.07 -1.15 27.66
N HIS A 541 21.22 -2.17 27.54
CA HIS A 541 21.40 -3.30 26.63
C HIS A 541 20.61 -3.22 25.32
N MET A 542 19.50 -2.47 25.29
CA MET A 542 18.69 -2.31 24.07
C MET A 542 19.34 -1.30 23.11
N LYS A 543 20.00 -1.80 22.07
CA LYS A 543 20.74 -0.98 21.08
C LYS A 543 20.11 -0.98 19.69
N ASP A 544 19.24 -1.96 19.37
CA ASP A 544 18.76 -2.18 18.00
C ASP A 544 17.44 -1.44 17.73
N GLU A 545 16.45 -1.51 18.62
CA GLU A 545 15.17 -0.80 18.51
C GLU A 545 15.16 0.49 19.35
N LYS A 546 15.37 1.64 18.68
CA LYS A 546 15.36 2.98 19.31
C LYS A 546 14.05 3.28 20.08
N VAL A 547 12.94 2.63 19.71
CA VAL A 547 11.62 2.84 20.31
C VAL A 547 11.51 2.26 21.73
N ALA A 548 12.03 1.05 21.97
CA ALA A 548 11.99 0.41 23.29
C ALA A 548 12.79 1.18 24.32
N ARG A 549 14.00 1.56 23.95
CA ARG A 549 14.89 2.38 24.77
C ARG A 549 14.26 3.72 25.14
N LYS A 550 13.56 4.36 24.20
CA LYS A 550 12.83 5.62 24.42
C LYS A 550 11.67 5.44 25.40
N ASN A 551 10.87 4.38 25.26
CA ASN A 551 9.72 4.16 26.15
C ASN A 551 10.15 3.82 27.58
N VAL A 552 11.23 3.05 27.77
CA VAL A 552 11.85 2.84 29.09
C VAL A 552 12.29 4.16 29.72
N ALA A 553 12.95 5.04 28.95
CA ALA A 553 13.38 6.35 29.45
C ALA A 553 12.18 7.22 29.87
N ILE A 554 11.08 7.21 29.10
CA ILE A 554 9.85 7.94 29.45
C ILE A 554 9.23 7.40 30.74
N LEU A 555 9.18 6.07 30.91
CA LEU A 555 8.65 5.45 32.13
C LEU A 555 9.49 5.85 33.35
N LEU A 556 10.82 5.73 33.27
CA LEU A 556 11.73 6.11 34.34
C LEU A 556 11.62 7.60 34.69
N ALA A 557 11.48 8.47 33.69
CA ALA A 557 11.26 9.90 33.91
C ALA A 557 9.95 10.18 34.67
N LYS A 558 8.85 9.52 34.29
CA LYS A 558 7.57 9.62 35.01
C LYS A 558 7.66 9.09 36.44
N LEU A 559 8.37 7.99 36.68
CA LEU A 559 8.61 7.46 38.02
C LEU A 559 9.43 8.42 38.89
N CYS A 560 10.48 9.03 38.33
CA CYS A 560 11.29 10.03 39.04
C CYS A 560 10.51 11.31 39.39
N GLN A 561 9.43 11.61 38.67
CA GLN A 561 8.54 12.74 38.99
C GLN A 561 7.60 12.43 40.16
N ARG A 562 7.42 11.15 40.52
CA ARG A 562 6.50 10.73 41.59
C ARG A 562 7.14 10.74 42.98
N SER A 563 8.45 10.50 43.09
CA SER A 563 9.16 10.49 44.37
C SER A 563 10.65 10.82 44.23
N ASP A 564 11.16 11.65 45.14
CA ASP A 564 12.58 12.00 45.21
C ASP A 564 13.47 10.81 45.62
N ASP A 565 12.92 9.84 46.37
CA ASP A 565 13.63 8.59 46.72
C ASP A 565 13.87 7.74 45.45
N ILE A 566 12.83 7.57 44.63
CA ILE A 566 12.93 6.87 43.33
C ILE A 566 13.97 7.57 42.44
N LYS A 567 13.92 8.90 42.38
CA LYS A 567 14.89 9.70 41.63
C LYS A 567 16.32 9.50 42.15
N GLY A 568 16.50 9.41 43.47
CA GLY A 568 17.78 9.08 44.11
C GLY A 568 18.31 7.71 43.70
N ARG A 569 17.45 6.68 43.74
CA ARG A 569 17.81 5.31 43.32
C ARG A 569 18.16 5.22 41.84
N VAL A 570 17.37 5.83 40.95
CA VAL A 570 17.65 5.86 39.51
C VAL A 570 18.95 6.62 39.22
N ARG A 571 19.26 7.68 39.99
CA ARG A 571 20.54 8.39 39.90
C ARG A 571 21.72 7.49 40.28
N ALA A 572 21.60 6.74 41.37
CA ALA A 572 22.65 5.82 41.83
C ALA A 572 22.99 4.75 40.77
N LEU A 573 22.00 4.33 39.98
CA LEU A 573 22.18 3.39 38.86
C LEU A 573 22.68 4.05 37.56
N ARG A 574 23.02 5.35 37.58
CA ARG A 574 23.36 6.17 36.41
C ARG A 574 22.24 6.29 35.36
N GLY A 575 21.00 5.97 35.72
CA GLY A 575 19.86 6.01 34.81
C GLY A 575 19.55 7.42 34.27
N ILE A 576 19.77 8.46 35.09
CA ILE A 576 19.54 9.86 34.66
C ILE A 576 20.46 10.26 33.50
N GLU A 577 21.74 9.90 33.57
CA GLU A 577 22.72 10.20 32.51
C GLU A 577 22.34 9.53 31.19
N MET A 578 21.90 8.27 31.27
CA MET A 578 21.44 7.50 30.10
C MET A 578 20.19 8.12 29.47
N MET A 579 19.20 8.52 30.28
CA MET A 579 17.99 9.19 29.77
C MET A 579 18.33 10.51 29.06
N LEU A 580 19.27 11.31 29.60
CA LEU A 580 19.72 12.56 29.00
C LEU A 580 20.51 12.35 27.69
N SER A 581 21.25 11.25 27.57
CA SER A 581 21.88 10.86 26.29
C SER A 581 20.83 10.61 25.21
N ILE A 582 19.80 9.81 25.52
CA ILE A 582 18.73 9.47 24.58
C ILE A 582 17.95 10.73 24.14
N CYS A 583 17.72 11.68 25.04
CA CYS A 583 17.08 12.96 24.70
C CYS A 583 17.90 13.83 23.73
N ARG A 584 19.24 13.72 23.75
CA ARG A 584 20.12 14.46 22.82
C ARG A 584 20.12 13.83 21.43
N ASP A 585 20.11 12.50 21.35
CA ASP A 585 20.03 11.75 20.09
C ASP A 585 18.70 11.97 19.32
N LEU A 586 17.67 12.56 19.96
CA LEU A 586 16.38 12.88 19.36
C LEU A 586 16.29 14.31 18.77
N LYS A 587 17.25 15.18 19.08
CA LYS A 587 17.28 16.59 18.62
C LYS A 587 18.24 16.83 17.46
N GLY A 588 19.12 15.86 17.15
CA GLY A 588 19.93 15.82 15.93
C GLY A 588 19.26 14.95 14.88
#